data_AF-A0A538DP37-F1
#
_entry.id   AF-A0A538DP37-F1
#
_cell.length_a   1.000
_cell.length_b   1.000
_cell.length_c   1.000
_cell.angle_alpha   90.00
_cell.angle_beta   90.00
_cell.angle_gamma   90.00
#
_symmetry.space_group_name_H-M   'P 1'
#
loop_
_entity.id
_entity.type
_entity.pdbx_description
1 polymer ?
#
loop_
_entity_poly.entity_id
_entity_poly.type
_entity_poly.pdbx_seq_one_letter_code
_entity_poly.pdbx_strand_id
1 'polypeptide(L)'
;MRGTMVWFNEEKGHGYISTETGERLFVSEQGFAGGNAPKGRCAGLAVEFEIATNIDGREAVGSFLVEDPMPPRARRRHRAGR
;
A
#
# COMPACT_ATOMS: atom_id res chain seq x y z
N MET A 1 1.38 5.10 8.71
CA MET A 1 1.39 3.61 8.75
C MET A 1 2.18 3.09 7.54
N ARG A 2 2.89 1.97 7.65
CA ARG A 2 3.71 1.44 6.54
C ARG A 2 3.12 0.16 5.95
N GLY A 3 3.37 -0.04 4.67
CA GLY A 3 3.02 -1.26 3.97
C GLY A 3 3.74 -1.39 2.63
N THR A 4 3.36 -2.41 1.88
CA THR A 4 3.86 -2.68 0.54
C THR A 4 2.74 -2.45 -0.45
N MET A 5 2.99 -1.62 -1.45
CA MET A 5 2.07 -1.46 -2.56
C MET A 5 1.94 -2.79 -3.30
N VAL A 6 0.72 -3.32 -3.42
CA VAL A 6 0.50 -4.58 -4.17
C VAL A 6 0.39 -4.26 -5.66
N TRP A 7 -0.43 -3.28 -5.98
CA TRP A 7 -0.62 -2.77 -7.33
C TRP A 7 -1.36 -1.44 -7.28
N PHE A 8 -1.15 -0.62 -8.28
CA PHE A 8 -1.89 0.60 -8.51
C PHE A 8 -2.18 0.71 -10.00
N ASN A 9 -3.41 1.09 -10.33
CA ASN A 9 -3.84 1.35 -11.69
C ASN A 9 -4.05 2.86 -11.86
N GLU A 10 -3.14 3.50 -12.59
CA GLU A 10 -3.21 4.94 -12.86
C GLU A 10 -4.36 5.33 -13.79
N GLU A 11 -4.75 4.46 -14.73
CA GLU A 11 -5.86 4.74 -15.65
C GLU A 11 -7.21 4.76 -14.92
N LYS A 12 -7.36 3.90 -13.90
CA LYS A 12 -8.56 3.85 -13.08
C LYS A 12 -8.46 4.64 -11.77
N GLY A 13 -7.30 5.22 -11.47
CA GLY A 13 -7.09 6.03 -10.27
C GLY A 13 -7.20 5.27 -8.94
N HIS A 14 -6.96 3.97 -8.90
CA HIS A 14 -7.07 3.18 -7.66
C HIS A 14 -6.11 2.01 -7.59
N GLY A 15 -5.86 1.53 -6.37
CA GLY A 15 -4.98 0.41 -6.10
C GLY A 15 -5.21 -0.20 -4.74
N TYR A 16 -4.30 -1.11 -4.38
CA TYR A 16 -4.30 -1.77 -3.09
C TYR A 16 -2.90 -1.77 -2.47
N ILE A 17 -2.89 -1.46 -1.18
CA ILE A 17 -1.70 -1.52 -0.34
C ILE A 17 -1.88 -2.67 0.65
N SER A 18 -0.86 -3.50 0.78
CA SER A 18 -0.79 -4.54 1.81
C SER A 18 -0.08 -3.95 3.01
N THR A 19 -0.72 -3.95 4.17
CA THR A 19 -0.08 -3.56 5.43
C THR A 19 0.87 -4.65 5.90
N GLU A 20 1.73 -4.32 6.87
CA GLU A 20 2.57 -5.33 7.54
C GLU A 20 1.76 -6.37 8.35
N THR A 21 0.52 -6.03 8.70
CA THR A 21 -0.42 -6.97 9.33
C THR A 21 -1.05 -7.96 8.34
N GLY A 22 -0.80 -7.79 7.04
CA GLY A 22 -1.37 -8.62 5.97
C GLY A 22 -2.77 -8.20 5.54
N GLU A 23 -3.24 -7.02 5.98
CA GLU A 23 -4.51 -6.44 5.57
C GLU A 23 -4.36 -5.71 4.24
N ARG A 24 -5.38 -5.78 3.39
CA ARG A 24 -5.41 -5.07 2.10
C ARG A 24 -6.28 -3.84 2.25
N LEU A 25 -5.67 -2.68 2.06
CA LEU A 25 -6.35 -1.41 2.10
C LEU A 25 -6.53 -0.87 0.69
N PHE A 26 -7.72 -0.35 0.46
CA PHE A 26 -8.03 0.36 -0.76
C PHE A 26 -7.38 1.74 -0.72
N VAL A 27 -6.75 2.13 -1.83
CA VAL A 27 -6.17 3.45 -2.00
C VAL A 27 -6.65 4.04 -3.33
N SER A 28 -7.05 5.31 -3.33
CA SER A 28 -7.35 6.05 -4.56
C SER A 28 -6.22 7.02 -4.91
N GLU A 29 -6.18 7.50 -6.15
CA GLU A 29 -5.25 8.54 -6.60
C GLU A 29 -5.33 9.83 -5.75
N GLN A 30 -6.52 10.17 -5.25
CA GLN A 30 -6.74 11.33 -4.37
C GLN A 30 -6.18 11.10 -2.96
N GLY A 31 -6.04 9.83 -2.59
CA GLY A 31 -5.38 9.42 -1.36
C GLY A 31 -3.86 9.60 -1.40
N PHE A 32 -3.22 9.97 -2.51
CA PHE A 32 -1.78 10.23 -2.55
C PHE A 32 -1.46 11.68 -2.21
N ALA A 33 -0.52 11.88 -1.30
CA ALA A 33 -0.08 13.21 -0.92
C ALA A 33 0.64 13.90 -2.10
N GLY A 34 0.17 15.09 -2.48
CA GLY A 34 0.85 15.96 -3.45
C GLY A 34 0.85 15.49 -4.90
N GLY A 35 -0.02 14.56 -5.30
CA GLY A 35 -0.07 14.07 -6.68
C GLY A 35 1.10 13.15 -7.05
N ASN A 36 1.86 12.68 -6.06
CA ASN A 36 2.89 11.64 -6.22
C ASN A 36 2.24 10.24 -6.37
N ALA A 37 1.17 10.16 -7.15
CA ALA A 37 0.54 8.90 -7.48
C ALA A 37 1.55 8.05 -8.27
N PRO A 38 1.74 6.78 -7.89
CA PRO A 38 2.68 5.90 -8.55
C PRO A 38 2.25 5.67 -9.98
N LYS A 39 3.15 5.91 -10.94
CA LYS A 39 2.91 5.67 -12.36
C LYS A 39 3.59 4.37 -12.77
N GLY A 40 2.86 3.49 -13.44
CA GLY A 40 3.33 2.18 -13.87
C GLY A 40 3.50 1.17 -12.74
N ARG A 41 4.66 0.47 -12.74
CA ARG A 41 4.86 -0.74 -11.94
C ARG A 41 5.40 -0.44 -10.54
N CYS A 42 4.50 -0.12 -9.61
CA CYS A 42 4.86 0.11 -8.20
C CYS A 42 4.57 -1.08 -7.27
N ALA A 43 4.26 -2.24 -7.84
CA ALA A 43 4.08 -3.49 -7.10
C ALA A 43 5.37 -3.91 -6.37
N GLY A 44 5.28 -4.10 -5.05
CA GLY A 44 6.39 -4.51 -4.19
C GLY A 44 7.15 -3.35 -3.53
N LEU A 45 6.79 -2.10 -3.81
CA LEU A 45 7.45 -0.93 -3.23
C LEU A 45 6.90 -0.62 -1.83
N ALA A 46 7.77 -0.16 -0.95
CA ALA A 46 7.38 0.32 0.36
C ALA A 46 6.63 1.66 0.22
N VAL A 47 5.47 1.74 0.85
CA VAL A 47 4.64 2.94 0.87
C VAL A 47 4.25 3.22 2.30
N GLU A 48 4.25 4.50 2.65
CA GLU A 48 3.74 4.97 3.92
C GLU A 48 2.45 5.74 3.64
N PHE A 49 1.41 5.43 4.40
CA PHE A 49 0.06 5.92 4.22
C PHE A 49 -0.62 6.03 5.57
N GLU A 50 -1.70 6.77 5.66
CA GLU A 50 -2.53 6.86 6.85
C GLU A 50 -3.84 6.11 6.62
N ILE A 51 -4.35 5.41 7.63
CA ILE A 51 -5.66 4.78 7.53
C ILE A 51 -6.70 5.77 8.01
N ALA A 52 -7.55 6.22 7.10
CA ALA A 52 -8.79 6.90 7.45
C ALA A 52 -9.93 5.88 7.51
N THR A 53 -10.81 6.04 8.49
CA THR A 53 -12.09 5.31 8.53
C THR A 53 -13.16 6.27 8.04
N ASN A 54 -13.79 5.93 6.92
CA ASN A 54 -14.83 6.71 6.26
C ASN A 54 -16.14 5.91 6.18
N ILE A 55 -17.19 6.52 5.63
CA ILE A 55 -18.52 5.91 5.49
C ILE A 55 -18.45 4.57 4.73
N ASP A 56 -17.57 4.45 3.74
CA ASP A 56 -17.39 3.25 2.91
C ASP A 56 -16.39 2.23 3.48
N GLY A 57 -15.81 2.48 4.66
CA GLY A 57 -14.88 1.58 5.34
C GLY A 57 -13.50 2.18 5.57
N ARG A 58 -12.46 1.34 5.53
CA ARG A 58 -11.06 1.76 5.74
C ARG A 58 -10.36 1.99 4.42
N GLU A 59 -9.82 3.19 4.27
CA GLU A 59 -9.08 3.62 3.10
C GLU A 59 -7.72 4.19 3.49
N ALA A 60 -6.76 4.05 2.59
CA ALA A 60 -5.44 4.66 2.75
C ALA A 60 -5.44 6.08 2.15
N VAL A 61 -5.11 7.06 2.98
CA VAL A 61 -4.98 8.49 2.62
C VAL A 61 -3.57 8.98 2.91
N GLY A 62 -3.16 10.08 2.28
CA GLY A 62 -1.80 10.61 2.38
C GLY A 62 -0.72 9.60 2.00
N SER A 63 -0.99 8.68 1.05
CA SER A 63 -0.05 7.65 0.62
C SER A 63 1.15 8.28 -0.08
N PHE A 64 2.35 7.88 0.31
CA PHE A 64 3.62 8.30 -0.27
C PHE A 64 4.57 7.12 -0.45
N LEU A 65 5.26 7.09 -1.60
CA LEU A 65 6.25 6.08 -1.90
C LEU A 65 7.52 6.39 -1.09
N VAL A 66 7.91 5.47 -0.22
CA VAL A 66 9.15 5.63 0.54
C VAL A 66 10.20 4.77 -0.15
N GLU A 67 11.23 5.39 -0.71
CA GLU A 67 12.43 4.70 -1.20
C GLU A 67 13.27 4.08 -0.06
N ASP A 68 12.74 4.04 1.17
CA ASP A 68 13.47 3.49 2.31
C ASP A 68 13.71 1.99 2.08
N PRO A 69 14.97 1.54 2.09
CA PRO A 69 15.30 0.14 1.98
C PRO A 69 14.98 -0.51 3.33
N MET A 70 13.69 -0.71 3.63
CA MET A 70 13.34 -1.48 4.82
C MET A 70 13.91 -2.89 4.61
N PRO A 71 14.86 -3.33 5.44
CA PRO A 71 15.56 -4.60 5.23
C PRO A 71 14.55 -5.73 5.20
N PRO A 72 14.79 -6.80 4.43
CA PRO A 72 13.79 -7.81 4.13
C PRO A 72 13.22 -8.36 5.44
N ARG A 73 12.01 -7.90 5.79
CA ARG A 73 11.29 -8.46 6.91
C ARG A 73 11.11 -9.93 6.57
N ALA A 74 11.75 -10.74 7.41
CA ALA A 74 11.94 -12.16 7.24
C ALA A 74 10.69 -12.79 6.62
N ARG A 75 10.89 -13.60 5.56
CA ARG A 75 9.89 -14.54 5.09
C ARG A 75 9.42 -15.37 6.28
N ARG A 76 8.36 -14.95 6.97
CA ARG A 76 7.52 -15.89 7.71
C ARG A 76 6.80 -16.68 6.64
N ARG A 77 7.44 -17.78 6.25
CA ARG A 77 6.78 -18.91 5.58
C ARG A 77 5.49 -19.18 6.34
N HIS A 78 4.35 -18.73 5.84
CA HIS A 78 3.11 -19.42 6.10
C HIS A 78 3.09 -20.66 5.20
N ARG A 79 3.78 -21.70 5.68
CA ARG A 79 3.43 -23.09 5.38
C ARG A 79 3.90 -23.99 6.52
N ALA A 80 3.29 -23.80 7.69
CA ALA A 80 3.10 -24.90 8.62
C ALA A 80 1.83 -25.62 8.17
N GLY A 81 1.97 -26.83 7.65
CA GLY A 81 0.86 -27.57 7.05
C GLY A 81 1.24 -28.98 6.65
N ARG A 82 1.47 -29.80 7.69
CA ARG A 82 1.39 -31.26 7.80
C ARG A 82 2.39 -32.13 7.02
#